data_AF-I4A3N6-F1
#
_entry.id   AF-I4A3N6-F1
#
_cell.length_a   1.000
_cell.length_b   1.000
_cell.length_c   1.000
_cell.angle_alpha   90.00
_cell.angle_beta   90.00
_cell.angle_gamma   90.00
#
_symmetry.space_group_name_H-M   'P 1'
#
loop_
_entity.id
_entity.type
_entity.pdbx_description
1 polymer ?
#
loop_
_entity_poly.entity_id
_entity_poly.type
_entity_poly.pdbx_seq_one_letter_code
_entity_poly.pdbx_strand_id
1 'polypeptide(L)'
;MNKKEKNRRINIFLLAVYLGVFGTGLIMFLKFHVGDGSIRETFIGVQKSVWLNTHRVMAIAFLTGCIIHKRRYWKLLTRHRLLFIESILVMGTGFYAWIALSQAGSIFQESIQHHRLIDSHNIIGLFLLFSLTVHIKRRWHRFFHMQKKI
;
A
#
# COMPACT_ATOMS: atom_id res chain seq x y z
N MET A 1 1.01 -3.41 30.05
CA MET A 1 0.46 -2.54 28.97
C MET A 1 -1.02 -2.86 28.73
N ASN A 2 -1.90 -1.86 28.80
CA ASN A 2 -3.35 -2.04 28.61
C ASN A 2 -3.66 -2.49 27.16
N LYS A 3 -4.62 -3.41 26.97
CA LYS A 3 -5.11 -3.86 25.65
C LYS A 3 -5.49 -2.69 24.74
N LYS A 4 -6.11 -1.63 25.28
CA LYS A 4 -6.46 -0.41 24.52
C LYS A 4 -5.22 0.30 23.98
N GLU A 5 -4.20 0.43 24.80
CA GLU A 5 -2.94 1.08 24.42
C GLU A 5 -2.18 0.28 23.35
N LYS A 6 -2.09 -1.05 23.51
CA LYS A 6 -1.52 -1.95 22.50
C LYS A 6 -2.22 -1.78 21.14
N ASN A 7 -3.55 -1.67 21.14
CA ASN A 7 -4.32 -1.45 19.91
C ASN A 7 -4.03 -0.11 19.27
N ARG A 8 -3.91 0.95 20.08
CA ARG A 8 -3.59 2.29 19.61
C ARG A 8 -2.21 2.30 18.94
N ARG A 9 -1.18 1.75 19.59
CA ARG A 9 0.18 1.66 19.05
C ARG A 9 0.22 0.90 17.72
N ILE A 10 -0.46 -0.25 17.64
CA ILE A 10 -0.57 -1.03 16.40
C ILE A 10 -1.28 -0.20 15.31
N ASN A 11 -2.39 0.48 15.60
CA ASN A 11 -3.08 1.29 14.59
C ASN A 11 -2.22 2.46 14.09
N ILE A 12 -1.45 3.11 14.97
CA ILE A 12 -0.52 4.19 14.58
C ILE A 12 0.58 3.64 13.67
N PHE A 13 1.19 2.51 14.05
CA PHE A 13 2.18 1.84 13.21
C PHE A 13 1.61 1.49 11.84
N LEU A 14 0.42 0.89 11.79
CA LEU A 14 -0.24 0.55 10.53
C LEU A 14 -0.59 1.78 9.69
N LEU A 15 -0.93 2.91 10.32
CA LEU A 15 -1.15 4.17 9.63
C LEU A 15 0.15 4.69 9.00
N ALA A 16 1.27 4.64 9.71
CA ALA A 16 2.57 5.03 9.16
C ALA A 16 2.98 4.13 7.99
N VAL A 17 2.75 2.81 8.12
CA VAL A 17 2.98 1.85 7.03
C VAL A 17 2.11 2.15 5.81
N TYR A 18 0.83 2.42 6.02
CA TYR A 18 -0.10 2.85 4.97
C TYR A 18 0.38 4.12 4.26
N LEU A 19 0.76 5.16 5.01
CA LEU A 19 1.28 6.40 4.43
C LEU A 19 2.56 6.15 3.62
N GLY A 20 3.45 5.29 4.12
CA GLY A 20 4.68 4.95 3.42
C GLY A 20 4.45 4.18 2.12
N VAL A 21 3.64 3.11 2.13
CA VAL A 21 3.42 2.29 0.94
C VAL A 21 2.69 3.08 -0.15
N PHE A 22 1.64 3.83 0.19
CA PHE A 22 0.91 4.61 -0.80
C PHE A 22 1.63 5.89 -1.20
N GLY A 23 2.32 6.55 -0.27
CA GLY A 23 3.12 7.74 -0.59
C GLY A 23 4.24 7.41 -1.57
N THR A 24 5.00 6.35 -1.29
CA THR A 24 6.04 5.87 -2.23
C THR A 24 5.43 5.36 -3.54
N GLY A 25 4.29 4.66 -3.50
CA GLY A 25 3.59 4.19 -4.71
C GLY A 25 3.13 5.35 -5.61
N LEU A 26 2.58 6.42 -5.03
CA LEU A 26 2.19 7.63 -5.76
C LEU A 26 3.39 8.35 -6.37
N ILE A 27 4.52 8.40 -5.67
CA ILE A 27 5.76 8.96 -6.23
C ILE A 27 6.22 8.11 -7.41
N MET A 28 6.25 6.78 -7.27
CA MET A 28 6.60 5.86 -8.36
C MET A 28 5.69 6.06 -9.58
N PHE A 29 4.38 6.17 -9.35
CA PHE A 29 3.42 6.40 -10.41
C PHE A 29 3.59 7.76 -11.10
N LEU A 30 3.55 8.86 -10.33
CA LEU A 30 3.50 10.21 -10.89
C LEU A 30 4.85 10.73 -11.39
N LYS A 31 5.97 10.22 -10.87
CA LYS A 31 7.31 10.73 -11.19
C LYS A 31 8.14 9.80 -12.05
N PHE A 32 7.86 8.50 -12.02
CA PHE A 32 8.68 7.49 -12.68
C PHE A 32 7.92 6.59 -13.66
N HIS A 33 6.60 6.75 -13.80
CA HIS A 33 5.76 5.92 -14.68
C HIS A 33 4.94 6.75 -15.69
N VAL A 34 4.30 7.83 -15.26
CA VAL A 34 3.43 8.65 -16.12
C VAL A 34 4.21 9.71 -16.92
N GLY A 35 3.94 9.78 -18.22
CA GLY A 35 4.46 10.81 -19.13
C GLY A 35 5.99 10.83 -19.21
N ASP A 36 6.57 12.03 -19.26
CA ASP A 36 8.03 12.25 -19.28
C ASP A 36 8.74 11.80 -17.98
N GLY A 37 7.97 11.33 -16.98
CA GLY A 37 8.52 10.73 -15.77
C GLY A 37 9.17 9.37 -16.02
N SER A 38 8.74 8.63 -17.05
CA SER A 38 9.22 7.26 -17.32
C SER A 38 10.74 7.17 -17.49
N ILE A 39 11.34 8.19 -18.11
CA ILE A 39 12.79 8.30 -18.36
C ILE A 39 13.59 8.88 -17.18
N ARG A 40 12.93 9.31 -16.10
CA ARG A 40 13.63 9.93 -14.96
C ARG A 40 14.24 8.86 -14.07
N GLU A 41 15.51 9.04 -13.75
CA GLU A 41 16.24 8.17 -12.81
C GLU A 41 16.23 8.70 -11.37
N THR A 42 15.88 9.97 -11.16
CA THR A 42 15.89 10.61 -9.82
C THR A 42 14.70 11.53 -9.60
N PHE A 43 14.31 11.69 -8.33
CA PHE A 43 13.33 12.66 -7.85
C PHE A 43 13.80 13.20 -6.51
N ILE A 44 13.81 14.53 -6.33
CA ILE A 44 14.32 15.23 -5.13
C ILE A 44 15.72 14.77 -4.67
N GLY A 45 16.60 14.45 -5.63
CA GLY A 45 17.95 13.95 -5.36
C GLY A 45 18.03 12.47 -4.95
N VAL A 46 16.91 11.76 -4.92
CA VAL A 46 16.83 10.33 -4.55
C VAL A 46 16.59 9.48 -5.81
N GLN A 47 17.36 8.41 -5.96
CA GLN A 47 17.28 7.50 -7.10
C GLN A 47 15.96 6.71 -7.14
N LYS A 48 15.45 6.41 -8.35
CA LYS A 48 14.28 5.58 -8.61
C LYS A 48 14.36 4.22 -7.92
N SER A 49 15.55 3.60 -7.91
CA SER A 49 15.83 2.34 -7.22
C SER A 49 15.57 2.40 -5.71
N VAL A 50 15.94 3.50 -5.06
CA VAL A 50 15.73 3.73 -3.62
C VAL A 50 14.25 3.88 -3.31
N TRP A 51 13.51 4.63 -4.13
CA TRP A 51 12.05 4.74 -4.02
C TRP A 51 11.37 3.39 -4.17
N LEU A 52 11.76 2.61 -5.18
CA LEU A 52 11.23 1.28 -5.44
C LEU A 52 11.50 0.30 -4.28
N ASN A 53 12.74 0.28 -3.77
CA ASN A 53 13.08 -0.58 -2.63
C ASN A 53 12.34 -0.18 -1.36
N THR A 54 12.20 1.12 -1.10
CA THR A 54 11.40 1.62 0.02
C THR A 54 9.94 1.19 -0.12
N HIS A 55 9.35 1.34 -1.32
CA HIS A 55 7.99 0.90 -1.60
C HIS A 55 7.80 -0.60 -1.32
N ARG A 56 8.74 -1.44 -1.78
CA ARG A 56 8.72 -2.90 -1.56
C ARG A 56 8.78 -3.26 -0.06
N VAL A 57 9.68 -2.64 0.70
CA VAL A 57 9.78 -2.87 2.15
C VAL A 57 8.48 -2.45 2.86
N MET A 58 7.93 -1.29 2.51
CA MET A 58 6.66 -0.82 3.07
C MET A 58 5.49 -1.71 2.66
N ALA A 59 5.49 -2.29 1.46
CA ALA A 59 4.50 -3.24 1.01
C ALA A 59 4.54 -4.55 1.82
N ILE A 60 5.72 -5.06 2.17
CA ILE A 60 5.87 -6.23 3.06
C ILE A 60 5.33 -5.92 4.47
N ALA A 61 5.67 -4.74 5.00
CA ALA A 61 5.13 -4.29 6.28
C ALA A 61 3.60 -4.14 6.23
N PHE A 62 3.06 -3.64 5.12
CA PHE A 62 1.63 -3.48 4.90
C PHE A 62 0.92 -4.84 4.85
N LEU A 63 1.46 -5.81 4.12
CA LEU A 63 0.94 -7.18 4.07
C LEU A 63 0.90 -7.81 5.47
N THR A 64 1.99 -7.68 6.22
CA THR A 64 2.08 -8.16 7.61
C THR A 64 1.00 -7.52 8.47
N GLY A 65 0.80 -6.21 8.30
CA GLY A 65 -0.26 -5.46 8.94
C GLY A 65 -1.66 -5.94 8.60
N CYS A 66 -1.95 -6.23 7.33
CA CYS A 66 -3.21 -6.80 6.89
C CYS A 66 -3.46 -8.19 7.49
N ILE A 67 -2.44 -9.05 7.59
CA ILE A 67 -2.55 -10.37 8.23
C ILE A 67 -2.90 -10.22 9.71
N ILE A 68 -2.21 -9.33 10.43
CA ILE A 68 -2.50 -9.04 11.85
C ILE A 68 -3.92 -8.50 12.00
N HIS A 69 -4.34 -7.58 11.12
CA HIS A 69 -5.69 -7.01 11.14
C HIS A 69 -6.75 -8.08 10.89
N LYS A 70 -6.55 -8.94 9.89
CA LYS A 70 -7.44 -10.05 9.53
C LYS A 70 -7.60 -11.03 10.70
N ARG A 71 -6.49 -11.46 11.32
CA ARG A 71 -6.51 -12.38 12.49
C ARG A 71 -7.29 -11.77 13.66
N ARG A 72 -7.15 -10.47 13.87
CA ARG A 72 -7.75 -9.79 15.02
C ARG A 72 -9.22 -9.45 14.85
N TYR A 73 -9.66 -9.19 13.62
CA TYR A 73 -11.00 -8.72 13.30
C TYR A 73 -11.74 -9.68 12.34
N TRP A 74 -11.38 -10.97 12.32
CA TRP A 74 -11.91 -11.98 11.41
C TRP A 74 -13.45 -12.03 11.38
N LYS A 75 -14.11 -11.89 12.55
CA LYS A 75 -15.58 -11.88 12.65
C LYS A 75 -16.25 -10.70 11.92
N LEU A 76 -15.50 -9.65 11.61
CA LEU A 76 -15.98 -8.45 10.90
C LEU A 76 -15.60 -8.45 9.40
N LEU A 77 -15.02 -9.55 8.90
CA LEU A 77 -14.52 -9.63 7.53
C LEU A 77 -15.64 -9.44 6.50
N THR A 78 -16.86 -9.87 6.79
CA THR A 78 -18.05 -9.65 5.93
C THR A 78 -18.32 -8.17 5.65
N ARG A 79 -18.10 -7.28 6.62
CA ARG A 79 -18.25 -5.82 6.43
C ARG A 79 -17.11 -5.15 5.68
N HIS A 80 -15.98 -5.85 5.51
CA HIS A 80 -14.76 -5.32 4.89
C HIS A 80 -14.26 -6.18 3.73
N ARG A 81 -15.17 -6.95 3.11
CA ARG A 81 -14.84 -7.85 1.99
C ARG A 81 -14.18 -7.12 0.82
N LEU A 82 -14.72 -5.96 0.42
CA LEU A 82 -14.18 -5.19 -0.70
C LEU A 82 -12.72 -4.78 -0.46
N LEU A 83 -12.45 -4.16 0.70
CA LEU A 83 -11.09 -3.78 1.11
C LEU A 83 -10.11 -4.97 1.11
N PHE A 84 -10.60 -6.14 1.52
CA PHE A 84 -9.78 -7.34 1.54
C PHE A 84 -9.47 -7.85 0.13
N ILE A 85 -10.45 -7.84 -0.77
CA ILE A 85 -10.27 -8.20 -2.19
C ILE A 85 -9.31 -7.22 -2.87
N GLU A 86 -9.55 -5.91 -2.73
CA GLU A 86 -8.66 -4.86 -3.25
C GLU A 86 -7.22 -5.05 -2.73
N SER A 87 -7.05 -5.32 -1.43
CA SER A 87 -5.73 -5.59 -0.84
C SER A 87 -5.05 -6.80 -1.46
N ILE A 88 -5.79 -7.89 -1.70
CA ILE A 88 -5.25 -9.07 -2.38
C ILE A 88 -4.84 -8.74 -3.81
N LEU A 89 -5.68 -8.04 -4.57
CA LEU A 89 -5.41 -7.72 -5.96
C LEU A 89 -4.20 -6.79 -6.12
N VAL A 90 -4.11 -5.73 -5.31
CA VAL A 90 -2.95 -4.81 -5.30
C VAL A 90 -1.70 -5.57 -4.91
N MET A 91 -1.77 -6.40 -3.86
CA MET A 91 -0.60 -7.15 -3.42
C MET A 91 -0.16 -8.19 -4.45
N GLY A 92 -1.11 -8.94 -4.99
CA GLY A 92 -0.85 -9.96 -6.01
C GLY A 92 -0.20 -9.37 -7.25
N THR A 93 -0.78 -8.29 -7.80
CA THR A 93 -0.21 -7.59 -8.97
C THR A 93 1.17 -7.02 -8.68
N GLY A 94 1.38 -6.41 -7.49
CA GLY A 94 2.67 -5.81 -7.11
C GLY A 94 3.77 -6.84 -6.88
N PHE A 95 3.48 -7.94 -6.18
CA PHE A 95 4.43 -9.04 -5.98
C PHE A 95 4.73 -9.76 -7.29
N TYR A 96 3.71 -10.00 -8.12
CA TYR A 96 3.91 -10.60 -9.43
C TYR A 96 4.81 -9.73 -10.32
N ALA A 97 4.55 -8.42 -10.38
CA ALA A 97 5.42 -7.48 -11.09
C ALA A 97 6.85 -7.50 -10.55
N TRP A 98 7.03 -7.55 -9.22
CA TRP A 98 8.35 -7.64 -8.61
C TRP A 98 9.08 -8.94 -9.01
N ILE A 99 8.42 -10.09 -8.88
CA ILE A 99 9.03 -11.38 -9.23
C ILE A 99 9.38 -11.43 -10.71
N ALA A 100 8.46 -11.05 -11.59
CA ALA A 100 8.71 -11.01 -13.03
C ALA A 100 9.91 -10.10 -13.38
N LEU A 101 9.99 -8.91 -12.77
CA LEU A 101 11.12 -7.99 -12.96
C LEU A 101 12.44 -8.52 -12.40
N SER A 102 12.41 -9.33 -11.34
CA SER A 102 13.62 -9.96 -10.78
C SER A 102 14.17 -11.09 -11.65
N GLN A 103 13.33 -11.71 -12.49
CA GLN A 103 13.69 -12.81 -13.38
C GLN A 103 14.09 -12.33 -14.78
N ALA A 104 13.62 -11.15 -15.20
CA ALA A 104 14.09 -10.51 -16.42
C ALA A 104 15.55 -10.07 -16.22
N GLY A 105 16.49 -10.73 -16.89
CA GLY A 105 17.94 -10.47 -16.81
C GLY A 105 18.37 -9.03 -17.15
N SER A 106 17.45 -8.19 -17.63
CA SER A 106 17.55 -6.74 -17.52
C SER A 106 16.26 -6.19 -16.88
N ILE A 107 16.43 -5.29 -15.90
CA ILE A 107 15.35 -4.59 -15.19
C ILE A 107 14.49 -3.73 -16.16
N PHE A 108 14.92 -3.61 -17.42
CA PHE A 108 14.44 -2.67 -18.42
C PHE A 108 13.94 -3.32 -19.72
N GLN A 109 13.78 -4.64 -19.79
CA GLN A 109 13.12 -5.25 -20.96
C GLN A 109 11.60 -5.08 -20.81
N GLU A 110 11.18 -3.84 -21.02
CA GLU A 110 9.81 -3.34 -20.92
C GLU A 110 8.93 -3.98 -22.00
N SER A 111 8.42 -5.18 -21.76
CA SER A 111 7.36 -5.71 -22.62
C SER A 111 6.07 -4.91 -22.39
N ILE A 112 5.24 -4.75 -23.41
CA ILE A 112 3.92 -4.10 -23.31
C ILE A 112 3.07 -4.71 -22.18
N GLN A 113 3.27 -6.00 -21.89
CA GLN A 113 2.60 -6.70 -20.80
C GLN A 113 3.02 -6.18 -19.41
N HIS A 114 4.29 -5.80 -19.24
CA HIS A 114 4.78 -5.22 -17.98
C HIS A 114 4.13 -3.87 -17.69
N HIS A 115 4.05 -2.99 -18.70
CA HIS A 115 3.40 -1.69 -18.56
C HIS A 115 1.93 -1.84 -18.16
N ARG A 116 1.18 -2.72 -18.84
CA ARG A 116 -0.22 -3.00 -18.50
C ARG A 116 -0.41 -3.55 -17.10
N LEU A 117 0.52 -4.39 -16.64
CA LEU A 117 0.50 -4.94 -15.29
C LEU A 117 0.72 -3.84 -14.24
N ILE A 118 1.70 -2.97 -14.47
CA ILE A 118 1.99 -1.82 -13.59
C ILE A 118 0.81 -0.84 -13.59
N ASP A 119 0.20 -0.57 -14.74
CA ASP A 119 -1.01 0.27 -14.84
C ASP A 119 -2.16 -0.33 -14.03
N SER A 120 -2.39 -1.63 -14.17
CA SER A 120 -3.41 -2.35 -13.40
C SER A 120 -3.14 -2.26 -11.90
N HIS A 121 -1.88 -2.47 -11.48
CA HIS A 121 -1.47 -2.31 -10.09
C HIS A 121 -1.76 -0.89 -9.56
N ASN A 122 -1.41 0.14 -10.35
CA ASN A 122 -1.62 1.53 -9.97
C ASN A 122 -3.11 1.88 -9.87
N ILE A 123 -3.93 1.48 -10.84
CA ILE A 123 -5.38 1.73 -10.85
C ILE A 123 -6.03 1.10 -9.61
N ILE A 124 -5.80 -0.20 -9.39
CA ILE A 124 -6.36 -0.91 -8.23
C ILE A 124 -5.79 -0.31 -6.93
N GLY A 125 -4.52 0.09 -6.94
CA GLY A 125 -3.86 0.79 -5.84
C GLY A 125 -4.57 2.09 -5.45
N LEU A 126 -4.98 2.90 -6.43
CA LEU A 126 -5.74 4.14 -6.19
C LEU A 126 -7.13 3.86 -5.58
N PHE A 127 -7.83 2.83 -6.06
CA PHE A 127 -9.09 2.40 -5.45
C PHE A 127 -8.88 1.98 -3.99
N LEU A 128 -7.88 1.14 -3.73
CA LEU A 128 -7.55 0.69 -2.38
C LEU A 128 -7.15 1.87 -1.47
N LEU A 129 -6.39 2.84 -1.99
CA LEU A 129 -6.00 4.06 -1.28
C LEU A 129 -7.23 4.83 -0.80
N PHE A 130 -8.18 5.05 -1.70
CA PHE A 130 -9.43 5.74 -1.39
C PHE A 130 -10.25 4.95 -0.34
N SER A 131 -10.48 3.66 -0.58
CA SER A 131 -11.24 2.78 0.30
C SER A 131 -10.63 2.73 1.72
N LEU A 132 -9.30 2.63 1.83
CA LEU A 132 -8.59 2.65 3.11
C LEU A 132 -8.66 4.01 3.79
N THR A 133 -8.56 5.12 3.05
CA THR A 133 -8.71 6.47 3.61
C THR A 133 -10.06 6.62 4.31
N VAL A 134 -11.15 6.20 3.62
CA VAL A 134 -12.51 6.21 4.17
C VAL A 134 -12.61 5.30 5.39
N HIS A 135 -12.02 4.10 5.33
CA HIS A 135 -12.01 3.17 6.46
C HIS A 135 -11.30 3.75 7.69
N ILE A 136 -10.09 4.30 7.50
CA ILE A 136 -9.27 4.90 8.55
C ILE A 136 -10.00 6.09 9.15
N LYS A 137 -10.54 7.00 8.34
CA LYS A 137 -11.34 8.15 8.81
C LYS A 137 -12.50 7.71 9.69
N ARG A 138 -13.32 6.76 9.22
CA ARG A 138 -14.46 6.22 9.99
C ARG A 138 -14.01 5.54 11.30
N ARG A 139 -12.88 4.84 11.27
CA ARG A 139 -12.32 4.19 12.46
C ARG A 139 -11.77 5.21 13.47
N TRP A 140 -11.05 6.22 13.00
CA TRP A 140 -10.48 7.29 13.82
C TRP A 140 -11.59 8.12 14.48
N HIS A 141 -12.62 8.52 13.71
CA HIS A 141 -13.78 9.21 14.25
C HIS A 141 -14.41 8.47 15.45
N ARG A 142 -14.57 7.15 15.37
CA ARG A 142 -15.09 6.33 16.49
C ARG A 142 -14.17 6.33 17.71
N PHE A 143 -12.84 6.39 17.53
CA PHE A 143 -11.91 6.44 18.65
C PHE A 143 -11.98 7.77 19.41
N PHE A 144 -12.07 8.90 18.70
CA PHE A 144 -12.07 10.23 19.33
C PHE A 144 -13.46 10.66 19.83
N HIS A 145 -14.55 10.28 19.14
CA HIS A 145 -15.90 10.60 19.63
C HIS A 145 -16.33 9.75 20.83
N MET A 146 -15.78 8.56 21.03
CA MET A 146 -16.05 7.77 22.25
C MET A 146 -15.33 8.32 23.49
N GLN A 147 -14.39 9.26 23.35
CA GLN A 147 -13.75 9.93 24.49
C GLN A 147 -14.53 11.15 25.00
N LYS A 148 -15.52 11.66 24.27
CA LYS A 148 -16.36 12.81 24.70
C LYS A 148 -17.55 12.44 25.60
N LYS A 149 -17.68 11.18 26.01
CA LYS A 149 -18.76 10.68 26.88
C LYS A 149 -18.24 10.12 28.22
N ILE A 150 -17.21 10.74 28.79
CA ILE A 150 -16.77 10.51 30.16
C ILE A 150 -16.83 11.85 30.87
#